data_AF-A0A3M6K5K4-F1
#
_entry.id   AF-A0A3M6K5K4-F1
#
_cell.length_a   1.000
_cell.length_b   1.000
_cell.length_c   1.000
_cell.angle_alpha   90.00
_cell.angle_beta   90.00
_cell.angle_gamma   90.00
#
_symmetry.space_group_name_H-M   'P 1'
#
loop_
_entity.id
_entity.type
_entity.pdbx_description
1 polymer ?
#
loop_
_entity_poly.entity_id
_entity_poly.type
_entity_poly.pdbx_seq_one_letter_code
_entity_poly.pdbx_strand_id
1 'polypeptide(L)'
;MQLEVKINLILHATENENKVFESLENVFDIEQKNFQIEQVPGHFNNPILLISSKLKKKNAENFIRVFFSKMKKDDFEEVFENVEDYVTSSGLNLRISKQKLVSENLTMSKEDAI
;
A
#
# COMPACT_ATOMS: atom_id res chain seq x y z
N MET A 1 -16.14 -6.24 -15.81
CA MET A 1 -14.87 -5.96 -15.10
C MET A 1 -14.97 -6.53 -13.70
N GLN A 2 -13.90 -7.10 -13.17
CA GLN A 2 -13.83 -7.57 -11.79
C GLN A 2 -12.93 -6.61 -11.00
N LEU A 3 -13.35 -6.20 -9.80
CA LEU A 3 -12.56 -5.32 -8.95
C LEU A 3 -11.26 -6.03 -8.56
N GLU A 4 -10.14 -5.32 -8.73
CA GLU A 4 -8.81 -5.75 -8.35
C GLU A 4 -8.11 -4.61 -7.60
N VAL A 5 -7.33 -4.96 -6.58
CA VAL A 5 -6.43 -4.04 -5.87
C VAL A 5 -5.02 -4.60 -6.01
N LYS A 6 -4.08 -3.74 -6.35
CA LYS A 6 -2.64 -4.06 -6.38
C LYS A 6 -1.95 -3.24 -5.30
N ILE A 7 -1.22 -3.91 -4.44
CA ILE A 7 -0.41 -3.29 -3.39
C ILE A 7 1.04 -3.55 -3.76
N ASN A 8 1.88 -2.52 -3.77
CA ASN A 8 3.29 -2.66 -4.10
C ASN A 8 4.11 -1.81 -3.13
N LEU A 9 5.17 -2.37 -2.56
CA LEU A 9 6.11 -1.60 -1.77
C LEU A 9 7.55 -2.07 -2.00
N ILE A 10 8.47 -1.15 -1.74
CA ILE A 10 9.90 -1.41 -1.75
C ILE A 10 10.39 -1.38 -0.31
N LEU A 11 11.13 -2.43 0.07
CA LEU A 11 11.80 -2.52 1.35
C LEU A 11 13.32 -2.45 1.16
N HIS A 12 13.97 -1.52 1.84
CA HIS A 12 15.42 -1.40 1.92
C HIS A 12 15.98 -2.30 3.03
N ALA A 13 17.25 -2.70 2.91
CA ALA A 13 17.94 -3.54 3.88
C ALA A 13 17.97 -2.96 5.32
N THR A 14 17.79 -1.65 5.48
CA THR A 14 17.73 -0.97 6.79
C THR A 14 16.34 -1.00 7.43
N GLU A 15 15.31 -1.41 6.71
CA GLU A 15 13.92 -1.46 7.18
C GLU A 15 13.61 -2.82 7.80
N ASN A 16 12.66 -2.85 8.74
CA ASN A 16 12.25 -4.08 9.42
C ASN A 16 11.04 -4.69 8.71
N GLU A 17 11.29 -5.74 7.93
CA GLU A 17 10.29 -6.47 7.15
C GLU A 17 9.11 -6.95 8.00
N ASN A 18 9.38 -7.57 9.15
CA ASN A 18 8.33 -8.12 10.03
C ASN A 18 7.39 -7.01 10.51
N LYS A 19 7.93 -5.85 10.91
CA LYS A 19 7.10 -4.72 11.35
C LYS A 19 6.17 -4.21 10.25
N VAL A 20 6.63 -4.21 9.00
CA VAL A 20 5.81 -3.78 7.88
C VAL A 20 4.69 -4.77 7.60
N PHE A 21 4.96 -6.08 7.62
CA PHE A 21 3.92 -7.09 7.47
C PHE A 21 2.92 -7.10 8.62
N GLU A 22 3.38 -7.02 9.87
CA GLU A 22 2.52 -6.87 11.04
C GLU A 22 1.59 -5.66 10.90
N SER A 23 2.11 -4.54 10.38
CA SER A 23 1.31 -3.34 10.16
C SER A 23 0.30 -3.51 9.03
N LEU A 24 0.67 -4.18 7.93
CA LEU A 24 -0.25 -4.49 6.83
C LEU A 24 -1.38 -5.43 7.29
N GLU A 25 -1.06 -6.40 8.15
CA GLU A 25 -2.04 -7.31 8.75
C GLU A 25 -2.96 -6.58 9.72
N ASN A 26 -2.41 -5.80 10.67
CA ASN A 26 -3.21 -5.03 11.65
C ASN A 26 -4.08 -3.95 11.01
N VAL A 27 -3.57 -3.27 9.98
CA VAL A 27 -4.27 -2.15 9.35
C VAL A 27 -5.26 -2.63 8.30
N PHE A 28 -4.92 -3.64 7.50
CA PHE A 28 -5.72 -4.03 6.32
C PHE A 28 -6.23 -5.46 6.34
N ASP A 29 -5.94 -6.26 7.36
CA ASP A 29 -6.31 -7.68 7.46
C ASP A 29 -5.77 -8.51 6.28
N ILE A 30 -4.53 -8.21 5.86
CA ILE A 30 -3.83 -8.93 4.79
C ILE A 30 -2.67 -9.72 5.40
N GLU A 31 -2.85 -11.04 5.49
CA GLU A 31 -1.78 -11.93 5.94
C GLU A 31 -0.55 -11.88 5.01
N GLN A 32 0.64 -12.01 5.59
CA GLN A 32 1.92 -12.01 4.86
C GLN A 32 1.95 -13.02 3.69
N LYS A 33 1.29 -14.19 3.82
CA LYS A 33 1.22 -15.21 2.76
C LYS A 33 0.57 -14.73 1.45
N ASN A 34 -0.17 -13.62 1.48
CA ASN A 34 -0.81 -13.02 0.31
C ASN A 34 0.14 -12.11 -0.48
N PHE A 35 1.38 -11.93 -0.02
CA PHE A 35 2.40 -11.13 -0.70
C PHE A 35 3.42 -12.02 -1.41
N GLN A 36 3.82 -11.56 -2.59
CA GLN A 36 4.99 -12.05 -3.32
C GLN A 36 6.17 -11.16 -2.95
N ILE A 37 7.30 -11.77 -2.64
CA ILE A 37 8.53 -11.08 -2.23
C ILE A 37 9.63 -11.45 -3.23
N GLU A 38 10.23 -10.44 -3.85
CA GLU A 38 11.33 -10.61 -4.79
C GLU A 38 12.52 -9.76 -4.33
N GLN A 39 13.71 -10.36 -4.25
CA GLN A 39 14.93 -9.63 -3.96
C GLN A 39 15.58 -9.20 -5.27
N VAL A 40 15.80 -7.89 -5.42
CA VAL A 40 16.42 -7.29 -6.61
C VAL A 40 17.55 -6.35 -6.22
N PRO A 41 18.57 -6.14 -7.09
CA PRO A 41 19.55 -5.09 -6.87
C PRO A 41 18.89 -3.72 -7.00
N GLY A 42 19.03 -2.88 -5.98
CA GLY A 42 18.63 -1.48 -6.01
C GLY A 42 19.59 -0.60 -6.81
N HIS A 43 19.34 0.71 -6.81
CA HIS A 43 20.09 1.68 -7.62
C HIS A 43 21.61 1.69 -7.36
N PHE A 44 22.04 1.36 -6.13
CA PHE A 44 23.44 1.29 -5.73
C PHE A 44 23.94 -0.15 -5.54
N ASN A 45 23.33 -1.14 -6.20
CA ASN A 45 23.53 -2.58 -5.98
C ASN A 45 23.24 -3.08 -4.55
N ASN A 46 22.68 -2.22 -3.69
CA ASN A 46 22.15 -2.65 -2.40
C ASN A 46 20.90 -3.50 -2.64
N PRO A 47 20.79 -4.69 -2.01
CA PRO A 47 19.60 -5.51 -2.17
C PRO A 47 18.37 -4.77 -1.62
N ILE A 48 17.29 -4.78 -2.39
CA ILE A 48 15.96 -4.33 -1.96
C ILE A 48 14.97 -5.47 -2.15
N LEU A 49 13.89 -5.44 -1.37
CA LEU A 49 12.76 -6.34 -1.53
C LEU A 49 11.64 -5.62 -2.25
N LEU A 50 11.17 -6.18 -3.37
CA LEU A 50 9.92 -5.81 -4.00
C LEU A 50 8.83 -6.70 -3.42
N ILE A 51 7.87 -6.09 -2.73
CA ILE A 51 6.76 -6.80 -2.12
C ILE A 51 5.50 -6.40 -2.88
N SER A 52 4.75 -7.37 -3.37
CA SER A 52 3.52 -7.11 -4.12
C SER A 52 2.39 -8.04 -3.74
N SER A 53 1.15 -7.55 -3.79
CA SER A 53 -0.04 -8.37 -3.65
C SER A 53 -1.09 -7.97 -4.68
N LYS A 54 -1.87 -8.96 -5.12
CA LYS A 54 -2.99 -8.77 -6.03
C LYS A 54 -4.26 -9.34 -5.42
N LEU A 55 -5.07 -8.48 -4.84
CA LEU A 55 -6.38 -8.84 -4.29
C LEU A 55 -7.43 -8.80 -5.40
N LYS A 56 -8.37 -9.75 -5.37
CA LYS A 56 -9.46 -9.86 -6.34
C LYS A 56 -10.79 -10.10 -5.65
N LYS A 57 -11.90 -9.75 -6.31
CA LYS A 57 -13.26 -10.07 -5.84
C LYS A 57 -13.48 -9.52 -4.42
N LYS A 58 -14.04 -10.35 -3.53
CA LYS A 58 -14.36 -10.02 -2.14
C LYS A 58 -13.16 -9.50 -1.33
N ASN A 59 -11.96 -9.98 -1.59
CA ASN A 59 -10.77 -9.49 -0.89
C ASN A 59 -10.43 -8.05 -1.28
N ALA A 60 -10.63 -7.69 -2.56
CA ALA A 60 -10.46 -6.33 -3.03
C ALA A 60 -11.55 -5.41 -2.45
N GLU A 61 -12.81 -5.86 -2.43
CA GLU A 61 -13.92 -5.09 -1.84
C GLU A 61 -13.72 -4.85 -0.34
N ASN A 62 -13.31 -5.88 0.40
CA ASN A 62 -13.00 -5.77 1.83
C ASN A 62 -11.85 -4.80 2.07
N PHE A 63 -10.76 -4.90 1.31
CA PHE A 63 -9.64 -3.99 1.41
C PHE A 63 -10.07 -2.54 1.22
N ILE A 64 -10.81 -2.23 0.15
CA ILE A 64 -11.26 -0.85 -0.13
C ILE A 64 -12.11 -0.32 1.02
N ARG A 65 -13.00 -1.13 1.59
CA ARG A 65 -13.82 -0.74 2.76
C ARG A 65 -12.96 -0.41 3.97
N VAL A 66 -11.95 -1.24 4.28
CA VAL A 66 -11.05 -1.02 5.42
C VAL A 66 -10.12 0.16 5.17
N PHE A 67 -9.59 0.30 3.96
CA PHE A 67 -8.69 1.39 3.58
C PHE A 67 -9.37 2.75 3.75
N PHE A 68 -10.55 2.95 3.15
CA PHE A 68 -11.25 4.23 3.26
C PHE A 68 -11.88 4.47 4.63
N SER A 69 -12.17 3.43 5.44
CA SER A 69 -12.65 3.63 6.82
C SER A 69 -11.56 4.08 7.79
N LYS A 70 -10.28 3.77 7.49
CA LYS A 70 -9.12 4.19 8.27
C LYS A 70 -8.48 5.50 7.78
N MET A 71 -8.88 5.97 6.60
CA MET A 71 -8.42 7.23 6.04
C MET A 71 -8.95 8.40 6.85
N LYS A 72 -8.09 9.40 7.10
CA LYS A 72 -8.52 10.65 7.74
C LYS A 72 -9.47 11.40 6.81
N LYS A 73 -10.40 12.14 7.40
CA LYS A 73 -11.38 12.93 6.64
C LYS A 73 -10.69 13.89 5.66
N ASP A 74 -9.69 14.63 6.12
CA ASP A 74 -8.97 15.60 5.31
C ASP A 74 -8.23 14.92 4.13
N ASP A 75 -7.63 13.74 4.34
CA ASP A 75 -6.99 12.96 3.28
C ASP A 75 -8.03 12.45 2.26
N PHE A 76 -9.22 12.04 2.73
CA PHE A 76 -10.30 11.60 1.84
C PHE A 76 -10.85 12.75 1.01
N GLU A 77 -11.07 13.91 1.61
CA GLU A 77 -11.55 15.11 0.93
C GLU A 77 -10.55 15.56 -0.14
N GLU A 78 -9.24 15.52 0.16
CA GLU A 78 -8.18 15.85 -0.81
C GLU A 78 -8.20 14.91 -2.04
N VAL A 79 -8.30 13.60 -1.81
CA VAL A 79 -8.39 12.61 -2.90
C VAL A 79 -9.69 12.78 -3.69
N PHE A 80 -10.80 13.09 -3.01
CA PHE A 80 -12.09 13.26 -3.65
C PHE A 80 -12.16 14.52 -4.52
N GLU A 81 -11.68 15.65 -4.01
CA GLU A 81 -11.66 16.93 -4.73
C GLU A 81 -10.69 16.91 -5.92
N ASN A 82 -9.61 16.13 -5.83
CA ASN A 82 -8.56 16.04 -6.85
C ASN A 82 -8.51 14.65 -7.52
N VAL A 83 -9.64 13.95 -7.61
CA VAL A 83 -9.70 12.54 -8.06
C VAL A 83 -9.06 12.32 -9.44
N GLU A 84 -9.11 13.31 -10.32
CA GLU A 84 -8.52 13.26 -11.66
C GLU A 84 -6.98 13.10 -11.61
N ASP A 85 -6.32 13.65 -10.59
CA ASP A 85 -4.87 13.54 -10.39
C ASP A 85 -4.45 12.12 -9.94
N TYR A 86 -5.39 11.39 -9.33
CA TYR A 86 -5.17 10.04 -8.80
C TYR A 86 -5.61 8.94 -9.78
N VAL A 87 -6.47 9.26 -10.74
CA VAL A 87 -6.95 8.30 -11.74
C VAL A 87 -5.93 8.19 -12.88
N THR A 88 -5.45 6.98 -13.08
CA THR A 88 -4.60 6.60 -14.22
C THR A 88 -5.42 5.80 -15.24
N SER A 89 -4.81 5.48 -16.38
CA SER A 89 -5.39 4.53 -17.36
C SER A 89 -5.69 3.14 -16.78
N SER A 90 -5.12 2.82 -15.61
CA SER A 90 -5.27 1.53 -14.92
C SER A 90 -6.19 1.57 -13.70
N GLY A 91 -6.76 2.74 -13.35
CA GLY A 91 -7.61 2.95 -12.18
C GLY A 91 -7.03 3.97 -11.19
N LEU A 92 -7.60 4.01 -9.99
CA LEU A 92 -7.19 4.90 -8.91
C LEU A 92 -5.86 4.46 -8.31
N ASN A 93 -4.87 5.34 -8.30
CA ASN A 93 -3.54 5.10 -7.76
C ASN A 93 -3.32 6.00 -6.54
N LEU A 94 -3.27 5.39 -5.36
CA LEU A 94 -3.05 6.08 -4.09
C LEU A 94 -1.72 5.64 -3.50
N ARG A 95 -1.00 6.58 -2.88
CA ARG A 95 0.27 6.34 -2.23
C ARG A 95 0.20 6.74 -0.77
N ILE A 96 0.54 5.81 0.11
CA ILE A 96 0.49 6.01 1.56
C ILE A 96 1.89 5.93 2.18
N SER A 97 2.15 6.71 3.22
CA SER A 97 3.46 6.68 3.90
C SER A 97 3.73 5.32 4.55
N LYS A 98 4.84 4.66 4.16
CA LYS A 98 5.31 3.44 4.84
C LYS A 98 5.54 3.67 6.33
N GLN A 99 6.22 4.77 6.67
CA GLN A 99 6.58 5.09 8.06
C GLN A 99 5.35 5.34 8.94
N LYS A 100 4.33 6.03 8.42
CA LYS A 100 3.08 6.26 9.15
C LYS A 100 2.26 4.98 9.29
N LEU A 101 2.25 4.13 8.26
CA LEU A 101 1.58 2.83 8.32
C LEU A 101 2.15 1.94 9.42
N VAL A 102 3.48 1.93 9.60
CA VAL A 102 4.13 1.20 10.71
C VAL A 102 3.70 1.71 12.09
N SER A 103 3.25 2.95 12.16
CA SER A 103 2.65 3.56 13.36
C SER A 103 1.12 3.49 13.35
N GLU A 104 0.53 2.60 12.54
CA GLU A 104 -0.91 2.38 12.34
C GLU A 104 -1.70 3.64 11.90
N ASN A 105 -1.01 4.61 11.33
CA ASN A 105 -1.61 5.84 10.81
C ASN A 105 -1.63 5.82 9.29
N LEU A 106 -2.83 5.90 8.71
CA LEU A 106 -2.98 6.07 7.27
C LEU A 106 -2.82 7.55 6.92
N THR A 107 -1.87 7.88 6.04
CA THR A 107 -1.63 9.24 5.58
C THR A 107 -1.03 9.20 4.17
N MET A 108 -1.52 10.07 3.29
CA MET A 108 -1.06 10.18 1.91
C MET A 108 0.41 10.63 1.87
N SER A 109 1.19 10.09 0.93
CA SER A 109 2.59 10.47 0.75
C SER A 109 3.04 10.34 -0.68
N LYS A 110 3.88 11.28 -1.13
CA LYS A 110 4.54 11.20 -2.44
C LYS A 110 5.89 10.47 -2.39
N GLU A 111 6.49 10.44 -1.20
CA GLU A 111 7.81 9.87 -0.92
C GLU A 111 7.70 8.63 -0.03
N ASP A 112 8.60 7.66 -0.23
CA ASP A 112 8.73 6.45 0.59
C ASP A 112 7.38 5.78 0.93
N ALA A 113 6.65 5.39 -0.13
CA ALA A 113 5.25 5.01 -0.05
C ALA A 113 4.97 3.55 -0.44
N ILE A 114 3.79 3.08 -0.02
CA ILE A 114 3.09 1.88 -0.50
C ILE A 114 2.01 2.31 -1.49
#